data_AF-A0A9P6S4G8-F1
#
_entry.id   AF-A0A9P6S4G8-F1
#
_cell.length_a   1.000
_cell.length_b   1.000
_cell.length_c   1.000
_cell.angle_alpha   90.00
_cell.angle_beta   90.00
_cell.angle_gamma   90.00
#
_symmetry.space_group_name_H-M   'P 1'
#
loop_
_entity.id
_entity.type
_entity.pdbx_description
1 polymer ?
#
loop_
_entity_poly.entity_id
_entity_poly.type
_entity_poly.pdbx_seq_one_letter_code
_entity_poly.pdbx_strand_id
1 'polypeptide(L)'
;MSTFFPKEAPPTAHLYMNHYSFNSPKQLHTRCITTHPFNHRIQVFLPTELSPAIQSALTEKLLRETSTYYHACIPLSLLLTSSFMQYIRNGMIALSVQGGIDTHDVVCLDGKGKLVLNLTKDSYEQLGISGKPSTFHSHRQRYVVEIELNKPAMIPGKPGFERIKWCFENTLVTPFSMLFASVDPQGVSLPLEFPESAGATAMAFNIQSTPLNNIVIPDATPIRTIGKNDLRWRRSVSDLYEWIGLASMQSDRQN
;
A
#
# COMPACT_ATOMS: atom_id res chain seq x y z
N MET A 1 -18.35 22.11 34.17
CA MET A 1 -17.90 21.12 33.16
C MET A 1 -16.72 21.71 32.41
N SER A 2 -15.50 21.25 32.65
CA SER A 2 -14.33 21.71 31.89
C SER A 2 -14.30 20.95 30.56
N THR A 3 -14.60 21.65 29.47
CA THR A 3 -14.33 21.16 28.11
C THR A 3 -12.82 21.03 27.95
N PHE A 4 -12.34 19.78 27.93
CA PHE A 4 -10.95 19.43 27.65
C PHE A 4 -10.68 19.72 26.17
N PHE A 5 -10.26 20.93 25.84
CA PHE A 5 -9.71 21.21 24.53
C PHE A 5 -8.24 20.74 24.53
N PRO A 6 -7.81 19.93 23.54
CA PRO A 6 -6.41 19.55 23.43
C PRO A 6 -5.54 20.81 23.30
N LYS A 7 -4.43 20.85 24.05
CA LYS A 7 -3.47 21.98 24.06
C LYS A 7 -2.74 22.13 22.73
N GLU A 8 -2.75 21.09 21.91
CA GLU A 8 -2.07 21.04 20.62
C GLU A 8 -3.06 21.25 19.48
N ALA A 9 -2.61 21.96 18.45
CA ALA A 9 -3.38 22.11 17.22
C ALA A 9 -3.57 20.73 16.57
N PRO A 10 -4.74 20.45 15.95
CA PRO A 10 -4.95 19.21 15.24
C PRO A 10 -3.94 19.06 14.09
N PRO A 11 -3.53 17.83 13.75
CA PRO A 11 -2.64 17.60 12.64
C PRO A 11 -3.25 18.12 11.33
N THR A 12 -2.40 18.61 10.43
CA THR A 12 -2.85 19.09 9.12
C THR A 12 -3.41 17.93 8.29
N ALA A 13 -4.68 18.03 7.88
CA ALA A 13 -5.32 17.08 6.98
C ALA A 13 -5.57 17.74 5.62
N HIS A 14 -5.32 16.99 4.54
CA HIS A 14 -5.56 17.45 3.17
C HIS A 14 -6.44 16.43 2.46
N LEU A 15 -7.48 16.90 1.78
CA LEU A 15 -8.37 16.08 0.96
C LEU A 15 -8.37 16.61 -0.48
N TYR A 16 -7.93 15.76 -1.41
CA TYR A 16 -7.90 16.08 -2.83
C TYR A 16 -9.15 15.50 -3.52
N MET A 17 -10.03 16.37 -4.02
CA MET A 17 -11.25 15.98 -4.73
C MET A 17 -11.08 16.26 -6.21
N ASN A 18 -11.31 15.26 -7.05
CA ASN A 18 -11.25 15.38 -8.51
C ASN A 18 -12.46 14.72 -9.15
N HIS A 19 -12.98 15.31 -10.23
CA HIS A 19 -13.99 14.70 -11.09
C HIS A 19 -13.35 14.30 -12.41
N TYR A 20 -13.55 13.05 -12.83
CA TYR A 20 -12.92 12.51 -14.02
C TYR A 20 -13.85 11.52 -14.72
N SER A 21 -13.81 11.48 -16.05
CA SER A 21 -14.54 10.48 -16.85
C SER A 21 -13.61 9.34 -17.23
N PHE A 22 -14.05 8.08 -17.08
CA PHE A 22 -13.29 6.90 -17.53
C PHE A 22 -12.93 6.96 -19.02
N ASN A 23 -13.70 7.67 -19.84
CA ASN A 23 -13.46 7.82 -21.27
C ASN A 23 -12.43 8.90 -21.60
N SER A 24 -11.91 9.65 -20.63
CA SER A 24 -10.94 10.70 -20.92
C SER A 24 -9.57 10.09 -21.29
N PRO A 25 -8.87 10.66 -22.30
CA PRO A 25 -7.62 10.11 -22.83
C PRO A 25 -6.46 10.16 -21.85
N LYS A 26 -6.54 10.97 -20.77
CA LYS A 26 -5.48 11.10 -19.76
C LYS A 26 -5.32 9.87 -18.84
N GLN A 27 -6.28 8.94 -18.87
CA GLN A 27 -6.38 7.74 -18.02
C GLN A 27 -5.91 7.93 -16.56
N LEU A 28 -6.31 9.04 -15.92
CA LEU A 28 -5.84 9.40 -14.58
C LEU A 28 -6.23 8.36 -13.51
N HIS A 29 -7.35 7.66 -13.70
CA HIS A 29 -7.79 6.57 -12.82
C HIS A 29 -6.75 5.43 -12.79
N THR A 30 -6.27 4.99 -13.97
CA THR A 30 -5.25 3.94 -14.09
C THR A 30 -3.96 4.36 -13.41
N ARG A 31 -3.51 5.60 -13.65
CA ARG A 31 -2.32 6.14 -12.99
C ARG A 31 -2.50 6.16 -11.47
N CYS A 32 -3.64 6.65 -10.97
CA CYS A 32 -3.89 6.74 -9.53
C CYS A 32 -3.83 5.35 -8.86
N ILE A 33 -4.37 4.32 -9.50
CA ILE A 33 -4.34 2.95 -8.96
C ILE A 33 -2.91 2.37 -9.04
N THR A 34 -2.28 2.43 -10.21
CA THR A 34 -0.97 1.80 -10.45
C THR A 34 0.20 2.48 -9.74
N THR A 35 0.06 3.72 -9.27
CA THR A 35 1.09 4.40 -8.46
C THR A 35 0.97 4.16 -6.96
N HIS A 36 -0.03 3.41 -6.49
CA HIS A 36 -0.24 3.08 -5.08
C HIS A 36 -0.17 1.56 -4.87
N PRO A 37 1.05 0.99 -4.78
CA PRO A 37 1.24 -0.46 -4.76
C PRO A 37 0.80 -1.14 -3.46
N PHE A 38 0.81 -0.43 -2.34
CA PHE A 38 0.53 -1.00 -1.02
C PHE A 38 -0.90 -0.70 -0.59
N ASN A 39 -1.78 -1.69 -0.70
CA ASN A 39 -3.19 -1.58 -0.33
C ASN A 39 -3.53 -2.61 0.74
N HIS A 40 -3.99 -2.14 1.90
CA HIS A 40 -4.36 -3.02 3.02
C HIS A 40 -5.83 -3.48 2.94
N ARG A 41 -6.73 -2.59 2.52
CA ARG A 41 -8.17 -2.82 2.54
C ARG A 41 -8.85 -2.14 1.37
N ILE A 42 -9.72 -2.88 0.69
CA ILE A 42 -10.62 -2.37 -0.35
C ILE A 42 -12.05 -2.61 0.14
N GLN A 43 -12.89 -1.58 0.07
CA GLN A 43 -14.30 -1.66 0.41
C GLN A 43 -15.11 -1.03 -0.72
N VAL A 44 -16.19 -1.70 -1.10
CA VAL A 44 -17.10 -1.27 -2.16
C VAL A 44 -18.50 -1.26 -1.60
N PHE A 45 -19.20 -0.13 -1.77
CA PHE A 45 -20.60 0.02 -1.40
C PHE A 45 -21.46 -0.04 -2.66
N LEU A 46 -22.48 -0.90 -2.63
CA LEU A 46 -23.42 -1.06 -3.73
C LEU A 46 -24.78 -0.55 -3.25
N PRO A 47 -25.34 0.53 -3.85
CA PRO A 47 -26.60 1.13 -3.43
C PRO A 47 -27.81 0.34 -3.95
N THR A 48 -27.74 -0.99 -3.89
CA THR A 48 -28.78 -1.88 -4.40
C THR A 48 -28.76 -3.15 -3.57
N GLU A 49 -29.94 -3.62 -3.19
CA GLU A 49 -30.10 -4.93 -2.59
C GLU A 49 -29.71 -6.00 -3.61
N LEU A 50 -28.56 -6.64 -3.38
CA LEU A 50 -28.18 -7.81 -4.14
C LEU A 50 -28.97 -9.00 -3.63
N SER A 51 -29.57 -9.78 -4.54
CA SER A 51 -30.09 -11.08 -4.16
C SER A 51 -28.96 -11.96 -3.61
N PRO A 52 -29.23 -12.87 -2.67
CA PRO A 52 -28.19 -13.76 -2.11
C PRO A 52 -27.41 -14.53 -3.19
N ALA A 53 -28.07 -14.89 -4.30
CA ALA A 53 -27.44 -15.55 -5.43
C ALA A 53 -26.39 -14.67 -6.15
N ILE A 54 -26.71 -13.39 -6.40
CA ILE A 54 -25.78 -12.45 -7.04
C ILE A 54 -24.61 -12.15 -6.10
N GLN A 55 -24.89 -11.99 -4.80
CA GLN A 55 -23.87 -11.76 -3.78
C GLN A 55 -22.87 -12.93 -3.69
N SER A 56 -23.37 -14.17 -3.70
CA SER A 56 -22.52 -15.37 -3.72
C SER A 56 -21.68 -15.43 -5.00
N ALA A 57 -22.31 -15.25 -6.16
CA ALA A 57 -21.62 -15.29 -7.45
C ALA A 57 -20.51 -14.21 -7.57
N LEU A 58 -20.78 -13.00 -7.06
CA LEU A 58 -19.78 -11.93 -7.02
C LEU A 58 -18.63 -12.28 -6.07
N THR A 59 -18.93 -12.81 -4.88
CA THR A 59 -17.92 -13.22 -3.91
C THR A 59 -17.03 -14.33 -4.46
N GLU A 60 -17.61 -15.35 -5.09
CA GLU A 60 -16.87 -16.43 -5.75
C GLU A 60 -16.01 -15.92 -6.91
N LYS A 61 -16.54 -15.00 -7.72
CA LYS A 61 -15.78 -14.38 -8.80
C LYS A 61 -14.58 -13.60 -8.25
N LEU A 62 -14.79 -12.79 -7.21
CA LEU A 62 -13.72 -12.05 -6.58
C LEU A 62 -12.68 -12.99 -5.96
N LEU A 63 -13.10 -14.03 -5.24
CA LEU A 63 -12.16 -15.02 -4.67
C LEU A 63 -11.30 -15.69 -5.75
N ARG A 64 -11.88 -15.98 -6.93
CA ARG A 64 -11.17 -16.58 -8.06
C ARG A 64 -10.20 -15.62 -8.75
N GLU A 65 -10.57 -14.35 -8.84
CA GLU A 65 -9.78 -13.30 -9.50
C GLU A 65 -8.75 -12.65 -8.54
N THR A 66 -8.96 -12.74 -7.22
CA THR A 66 -8.02 -12.23 -6.23
C THR A 66 -6.75 -13.06 -6.20
N SER A 67 -5.63 -12.35 -6.30
CA SER A 67 -4.29 -12.92 -6.26
C SER A 67 -3.93 -13.48 -4.89
N THR A 68 -3.00 -14.43 -4.85
CA THR A 68 -2.39 -14.88 -3.58
C THR A 68 -1.26 -13.91 -3.23
N TYR A 69 -1.12 -13.60 -1.95
CA TYR A 69 0.08 -12.93 -1.43
C TYR A 69 0.78 -13.83 -0.42
N TYR A 70 2.03 -13.54 -0.10
CA TYR A 70 2.84 -14.39 0.74
C TYR A 70 3.32 -13.62 1.95
N HIS A 71 3.31 -14.25 3.12
CA HIS A 71 4.04 -13.79 4.30
C HIS A 71 5.30 -14.61 4.44
N ALA A 72 6.46 -13.97 4.62
CA ALA A 72 7.72 -14.67 4.84
C ALA A 72 8.66 -13.83 5.72
N CYS A 73 9.57 -14.51 6.43
CA CYS A 73 10.60 -13.86 7.22
C CYS A 73 11.95 -14.04 6.52
N ILE A 74 12.49 -12.98 5.90
CA ILE A 74 13.67 -13.11 5.04
C ILE A 74 14.78 -12.11 5.40
N PRO A 75 16.05 -12.50 5.32
CA PRO A 75 17.14 -11.53 5.28
C PRO A 75 17.09 -10.76 3.94
N LEU A 76 17.48 -9.48 3.94
CA LEU A 76 17.46 -8.66 2.73
C LEU A 76 18.42 -9.17 1.64
N SER A 77 19.46 -9.93 2.02
CA SER A 77 20.38 -10.58 1.08
C SER A 77 19.67 -11.57 0.16
N LEU A 78 18.55 -12.16 0.58
CA LEU A 78 17.74 -13.05 -0.25
C LEU A 78 17.19 -12.33 -1.49
N LEU A 79 16.87 -11.03 -1.38
CA LEU A 79 16.39 -10.22 -2.51
C LEU A 79 17.42 -10.10 -3.64
N LEU A 80 18.71 -10.30 -3.34
CA LEU A 80 19.82 -10.20 -4.29
C LEU A 80 20.13 -11.52 -5.00
N THR A 81 19.42 -12.61 -4.65
CA THR A 81 19.56 -13.90 -5.35
C THR A 81 18.98 -13.84 -6.75
N SER A 82 19.46 -14.69 -7.65
CA SER A 82 19.04 -14.68 -9.07
C SER A 82 17.54 -14.84 -9.25
N SER A 83 16.88 -15.69 -8.46
CA SER A 83 15.43 -15.91 -8.50
C SER A 83 14.66 -14.66 -8.07
N PHE A 84 15.01 -14.07 -6.92
CA PHE A 84 14.35 -12.86 -6.44
C PHE A 84 14.61 -11.66 -7.36
N MET A 85 15.82 -11.51 -7.89
CA MET A 85 16.11 -10.46 -8.87
C MET A 85 15.28 -10.62 -10.16
N GLN A 86 14.94 -11.85 -10.55
CA GLN A 86 13.99 -12.09 -11.65
C GLN A 86 12.55 -11.68 -11.26
N TYR A 87 12.09 -12.02 -10.05
CA TYR A 87 10.77 -11.57 -9.57
C TYR A 87 10.68 -10.05 -9.48
N ILE A 88 11.73 -9.38 -9.01
CA ILE A 88 11.83 -7.91 -8.93
C ILE A 88 11.71 -7.27 -10.33
N ARG A 89 12.36 -7.85 -11.34
CA ARG A 89 12.24 -7.39 -12.73
C ARG A 89 10.84 -7.58 -13.30
N ASN A 90 10.12 -8.60 -12.80
CA ASN A 90 8.76 -8.92 -13.21
C ASN A 90 7.69 -8.19 -12.39
N GLY A 91 8.08 -7.24 -11.53
CA GLY A 91 7.11 -6.40 -10.81
C GLY A 91 6.73 -6.86 -9.41
N MET A 92 7.55 -7.70 -8.78
CA MET A 92 7.33 -8.08 -7.38
C MET A 92 7.30 -6.86 -6.46
N ILE A 93 6.31 -6.84 -5.57
CA ILE A 93 6.10 -5.85 -4.53
C ILE A 93 6.35 -6.53 -3.18
N ALA A 94 6.97 -5.81 -2.25
CA ALA A 94 7.19 -6.31 -0.90
C ALA A 94 7.08 -5.19 0.15
N LEU A 95 6.60 -5.51 1.34
CA LEU A 95 6.50 -4.56 2.46
C LEU A 95 6.75 -5.28 3.79
N SER A 96 7.66 -4.75 4.60
CA SER A 96 7.85 -5.20 5.97
C SER A 96 6.65 -4.86 6.85
N VAL A 97 6.22 -5.81 7.65
CA VAL A 97 5.06 -5.67 8.56
C VAL A 97 5.47 -5.65 10.04
N GLN A 98 6.76 -5.64 10.32
CA GLN A 98 7.27 -5.59 11.69
C GLN A 98 7.41 -4.15 12.17
N GLY A 99 6.55 -3.77 13.12
CA GLY A 99 6.63 -2.49 13.82
C GLY A 99 6.08 -1.28 13.05
N GLY A 100 6.14 -0.11 13.68
CA GLY A 100 5.67 1.15 13.09
C GLY A 100 6.80 1.92 12.40
N ILE A 101 6.47 2.66 11.34
CA ILE A 101 7.41 3.46 10.53
C ILE A 101 8.26 4.45 11.33
N ASP A 102 7.74 4.93 12.47
CA ASP A 102 8.45 5.85 13.35
C ASP A 102 9.40 5.17 14.34
N THR A 103 9.27 3.85 14.53
CA THR A 103 9.89 3.12 15.64
C THR A 103 10.89 2.05 15.18
N HIS A 104 10.61 1.38 14.07
CA HIS A 104 11.40 0.24 13.59
C HIS A 104 11.96 0.52 12.20
N ASP A 105 12.93 -0.28 11.76
CA ASP A 105 13.35 -0.27 10.37
C ASP A 105 12.21 -0.83 9.50
N VAL A 106 11.85 -0.10 8.45
CA VAL A 106 10.77 -0.46 7.53
C VAL A 106 11.35 -0.54 6.12
N VAL A 107 11.03 -1.62 5.43
CA VAL A 107 11.56 -1.94 4.10
C VAL A 107 10.40 -2.15 3.14
N CYS A 108 10.48 -1.56 1.96
CA CYS A 108 9.52 -1.83 0.90
C CYS A 108 10.16 -1.88 -0.49
N LEU A 109 9.50 -2.62 -1.39
CA LEU A 109 9.84 -2.75 -2.80
C LEU A 109 8.61 -2.37 -3.63
N ASP A 110 8.76 -1.39 -4.51
CA ASP A 110 7.65 -0.68 -5.14
C ASP A 110 7.07 -1.33 -6.41
N GLY A 111 7.50 -2.54 -6.78
CA GLY A 111 7.11 -3.19 -8.04
C GLY A 111 7.82 -2.63 -9.29
N LYS A 112 8.68 -1.62 -9.15
CA LYS A 112 9.53 -1.08 -10.25
C LYS A 112 11.00 -1.42 -10.04
N GLY A 113 11.31 -2.17 -8.98
CA GLY A 113 12.65 -2.54 -8.56
C GLY A 113 13.36 -1.48 -7.73
N LYS A 114 12.62 -0.54 -7.13
CA LYS A 114 13.17 0.37 -6.14
C LYS A 114 12.94 -0.20 -4.74
N LEU A 115 14.02 -0.63 -4.11
CA LEU A 115 14.05 -1.01 -2.70
C LEU A 115 14.27 0.24 -1.85
N VAL A 116 13.35 0.51 -0.94
CA VAL A 116 13.41 1.67 -0.04
C VAL A 116 13.53 1.16 1.40
N LEU A 117 14.56 1.62 2.10
CA LEU A 117 14.81 1.34 3.50
C LEU A 117 14.57 2.62 4.29
N ASN A 118 13.55 2.65 5.14
CA ASN A 118 13.37 3.68 6.15
C ASN A 118 13.95 3.15 7.46
N LEU A 119 15.10 3.70 7.85
CA LEU A 119 15.92 3.19 8.93
C LEU A 119 15.92 4.13 10.13
N THR A 120 16.08 3.55 11.30
CA THR A 120 16.51 4.26 12.50
C THR A 120 17.90 4.87 12.27
N LYS A 121 18.27 5.86 13.10
CA LYS A 121 19.61 6.45 13.06
C LYS A 121 20.71 5.40 13.20
N ASP A 122 20.58 4.52 14.20
CA ASP A 122 21.59 3.50 14.50
C ASP A 122 21.77 2.52 13.34
N SER A 123 20.66 1.99 12.80
CA SER A 123 20.71 1.09 11.65
C SER A 123 21.27 1.76 10.39
N TYR A 124 20.97 3.04 10.17
CA TYR A 124 21.50 3.80 9.04
C TYR A 124 23.02 4.01 9.14
N GLU A 125 23.50 4.45 10.30
CA GLU A 125 24.93 4.69 10.55
C GLU A 125 25.74 3.39 10.44
N GLN A 126 25.19 2.27 10.92
CA GLN A 126 25.80 0.96 10.74
C GLN A 126 25.81 0.53 9.27
N LEU A 127 24.69 0.68 8.56
CA LEU A 127 24.55 0.23 7.17
C LEU A 127 25.61 0.85 6.25
N GLY A 128 25.91 2.14 6.44
CA GLY A 128 26.96 2.83 5.69
C GLY A 128 26.69 2.92 4.19
N ILE A 129 25.41 3.01 3.80
CA ILE A 129 24.95 3.30 2.44
C ILE A 129 24.38 4.73 2.42
N SER A 130 24.65 5.47 1.34
CA SER A 130 24.15 6.84 1.19
C SER A 130 22.61 6.89 1.23
N GLY A 131 22.08 7.72 2.13
CA GLY A 131 20.65 7.99 2.28
C GLY A 131 20.38 9.46 2.58
N LYS A 132 19.12 9.79 2.83
CA LYS A 132 18.67 11.15 3.15
C LYS A 132 17.87 11.14 4.45
N PRO A 133 17.96 12.17 5.30
CA PRO A 133 17.07 12.28 6.46
C PRO A 133 15.61 12.37 6.00
N SER A 134 14.72 11.67 6.69
CA SER A 134 13.27 11.70 6.45
C SER A 134 12.72 13.10 6.73
N THR A 135 11.85 13.58 5.86
CA THR A 135 11.19 14.90 5.98
C THR A 135 10.02 14.90 6.96
N PHE A 136 9.55 13.72 7.37
CA PHE A 136 8.33 13.57 8.17
C PHE A 136 8.57 13.61 9.68
N HIS A 137 9.82 13.57 10.13
CA HIS A 137 10.16 13.51 11.54
C HIS A 137 10.86 14.79 11.99
N SER A 138 10.24 15.53 12.93
CA SER A 138 10.74 16.81 13.46
C SER A 138 12.18 16.73 13.98
N HIS A 139 12.53 15.61 14.61
CA HIS A 139 13.85 15.35 15.16
C HIS A 139 14.86 14.72 14.17
N ARG A 140 14.46 14.49 12.90
CA ARG A 140 15.28 13.91 11.82
C ARG A 140 16.04 12.62 12.20
N GLN A 141 15.49 11.81 13.12
CA GLN A 141 16.10 10.55 13.59
C GLN A 141 15.85 9.36 12.66
N ARG A 142 15.36 9.62 11.45
CA ARG A 142 14.97 8.61 10.46
C ARG A 142 15.67 8.90 9.15
N TYR A 143 16.17 7.87 8.48
CA TYR A 143 16.91 7.99 7.24
C TYR A 143 16.32 7.09 6.16
N VAL A 144 16.21 7.60 4.95
CA VAL A 144 15.69 6.88 3.79
C VAL A 144 16.85 6.56 2.86
N VAL A 145 17.08 5.27 2.63
CA VAL A 145 18.04 4.73 1.66
C VAL A 145 17.25 4.15 0.50
N GLU A 146 17.59 4.55 -0.72
CA GLU A 146 16.91 4.11 -1.94
C GLU A 146 17.89 3.36 -2.84
N ILE A 147 17.57 2.13 -3.18
CA ILE A 147 18.40 1.23 -3.97
C ILE A 147 17.60 0.78 -5.19
N GLU A 148 18.10 1.07 -6.38
CA GLU A 148 17.45 0.63 -7.62
C GLU A 148 18.04 -0.68 -8.13
N LEU A 149 17.40 -1.79 -7.76
CA LEU A 149 17.80 -3.17 -8.03
C LEU A 149 17.78 -3.52 -9.52
N ASN A 150 17.03 -2.79 -10.34
CA ASN A 150 16.94 -3.02 -11.78
C ASN A 150 18.02 -2.31 -12.62
N LYS A 151 18.92 -1.52 -11.99
CA LYS A 151 19.96 -0.81 -12.74
C LYS A 151 21.09 -1.74 -13.21
N PRO A 152 21.78 -1.42 -14.33
CA PRO A 152 22.94 -2.19 -14.79
C PRO A 152 24.10 -2.28 -13.78
N ALA A 153 24.13 -1.42 -12.75
CA ALA A 153 25.09 -1.48 -11.66
C ALA A 153 24.79 -2.60 -10.64
N MET A 154 23.57 -3.13 -10.63
CA MET A 154 23.08 -4.19 -9.74
C MET A 154 23.24 -5.58 -10.37
N ILE A 155 24.41 -5.82 -10.93
CA ILE A 155 24.82 -7.12 -11.50
C ILE A 155 25.87 -7.72 -10.55
N PRO A 156 25.77 -9.02 -10.20
CA PRO A 156 26.79 -9.70 -9.42
C PRO A 156 28.21 -9.45 -9.93
N GLY A 157 29.15 -9.20 -9.02
CA GLY A 157 30.54 -8.86 -9.31
C GLY A 157 30.82 -7.37 -9.52
N LYS A 158 29.79 -6.50 -9.66
CA LYS A 158 30.01 -5.05 -9.72
C LYS A 158 30.18 -4.45 -8.32
N PRO A 159 31.02 -3.41 -8.16
CA PRO A 159 31.29 -2.81 -6.83
C PRO A 159 30.04 -2.37 -6.07
N GLY A 160 29.06 -1.78 -6.77
CA GLY A 160 27.80 -1.37 -6.16
C GLY A 160 26.97 -2.54 -5.63
N PHE A 161 26.84 -3.60 -6.43
CA PHE A 161 26.14 -4.82 -6.03
C PHE A 161 26.83 -5.49 -4.84
N GLU A 162 28.15 -5.69 -4.91
CA GLU A 162 28.92 -6.34 -3.83
C GLU A 162 28.88 -5.52 -2.54
N ARG A 163 28.88 -4.18 -2.62
CA ARG A 163 28.73 -3.32 -1.44
C ARG A 163 27.38 -3.53 -0.77
N ILE A 164 26.28 -3.53 -1.53
CA ILE A 164 24.93 -3.72 -1.01
C ILE A 164 24.76 -5.12 -0.43
N LYS A 165 25.26 -6.14 -1.14
CA LYS A 165 25.27 -7.52 -0.69
C LYS A 165 25.99 -7.65 0.65
N TRP A 166 27.21 -7.11 0.75
CA TRP A 166 27.98 -7.12 1.99
C TRP A 166 27.21 -6.46 3.14
N CYS A 167 26.58 -5.31 2.89
CA CYS A 167 25.76 -4.62 3.88
C CYS A 167 24.58 -5.46 4.38
N PHE A 168 23.91 -6.20 3.51
CA PHE A 168 22.80 -7.08 3.89
C PHE A 168 23.26 -8.37 4.58
N GLU A 169 24.48 -8.83 4.31
CA GLU A 169 25.05 -10.04 4.91
C GLU A 169 25.80 -9.79 6.22
N ASN A 170 26.22 -8.55 6.50
CA ASN A 170 27.08 -8.21 7.65
C ASN A 170 26.49 -7.14 8.56
N THR A 171 25.56 -6.31 8.08
CA THR A 171 25.00 -5.21 8.87
C THR A 171 23.50 -5.38 9.12
N LEU A 172 22.69 -5.39 8.06
CA LEU A 172 21.24 -5.64 8.16
C LEU A 172 20.95 -7.14 8.03
N VAL A 173 21.53 -7.92 8.94
CA VAL A 173 21.45 -9.39 8.93
C VAL A 173 20.13 -9.92 9.48
N THR A 174 19.48 -9.15 10.35
CA THR A 174 18.22 -9.53 10.98
C THR A 174 17.13 -9.70 9.91
N PRO A 175 16.49 -10.88 9.83
CA PRO A 175 15.40 -11.10 8.90
C PRO A 175 14.22 -10.15 9.15
N PHE A 176 13.59 -9.70 8.07
CA PHE A 176 12.38 -8.90 8.10
C PHE A 176 11.17 -9.79 7.88
N SER A 177 10.16 -9.62 8.75
CA SER A 177 8.82 -10.15 8.49
C SER A 177 8.14 -9.29 7.41
N MET A 178 7.84 -9.88 6.25
CA MET A 178 7.41 -9.15 5.06
C MET A 178 6.22 -9.82 4.38
N LEU A 179 5.42 -9.00 3.71
CA LEU A 179 4.41 -9.42 2.74
C LEU A 179 4.95 -9.27 1.32
N PHE A 180 4.65 -10.23 0.45
CA PHE A 180 5.07 -10.26 -0.95
C PHE A 180 3.88 -10.51 -1.85
N ALA A 181 3.87 -9.85 -3.00
CA ALA A 181 2.96 -10.16 -4.09
C ALA A 181 3.68 -9.90 -5.42
N SER A 182 3.29 -10.62 -6.45
CA SER A 182 3.79 -10.39 -7.81
C SER A 182 2.62 -10.52 -8.77
N VAL A 183 2.53 -9.59 -9.70
CA VAL A 183 1.51 -9.57 -10.74
C VAL A 183 2.17 -9.31 -12.08
N ASP A 184 1.70 -9.97 -13.12
CA ASP A 184 2.12 -9.68 -14.49
C ASP A 184 1.54 -8.31 -14.95
N PRO A 185 1.98 -7.79 -16.12
CA PRO A 185 1.44 -6.54 -16.66
C PRO A 185 -0.07 -6.56 -16.94
N GLN A 186 -0.70 -7.73 -16.96
CA GLN A 186 -2.14 -7.92 -17.15
C GLN A 186 -2.91 -8.00 -15.81
N GLY A 187 -2.20 -7.96 -14.67
CA GLY A 187 -2.78 -8.01 -13.34
C GLY A 187 -3.01 -9.44 -12.81
N VAL A 188 -2.46 -10.46 -13.47
CA VAL A 188 -2.57 -11.85 -13.03
C VAL A 188 -1.48 -12.15 -12.00
N SER A 189 -1.86 -12.81 -10.90
CA SER A 189 -0.93 -13.23 -9.86
C SER A 189 0.17 -14.14 -10.42
N LEU A 190 1.42 -13.81 -10.12
CA LEU A 190 2.56 -14.67 -10.41
C LEU A 190 2.99 -15.38 -9.11
N PRO A 191 3.16 -16.71 -9.13
CA PRO A 191 3.61 -17.44 -7.96
C PRO A 191 5.04 -17.02 -7.60
N LEU A 192 5.32 -16.99 -6.30
CA LEU A 192 6.65 -16.71 -5.75
C LEU A 192 7.14 -17.96 -5.01
N GLU A 193 8.37 -18.36 -5.30
CA GLU A 193 9.03 -19.47 -4.61
C GLU A 193 10.04 -18.92 -3.60
N PHE A 194 10.03 -19.52 -2.42
CA PHE A 194 10.88 -19.12 -1.31
C PHE A 194 11.69 -20.33 -0.84
N PRO A 195 12.92 -20.13 -0.35
CA PRO A 195 13.66 -21.20 0.33
C PRO A 195 12.93 -21.60 1.62
N GLU A 196 13.09 -22.86 2.06
CA GLU A 196 12.46 -23.36 3.29
C GLU A 196 12.78 -22.51 4.53
N SER A 197 14.00 -21.95 4.58
CA SER A 197 14.45 -21.07 5.66
C SER A 197 13.65 -19.78 5.80
N ALA A 198 12.91 -19.37 4.76
CA ALA A 198 12.08 -18.17 4.78
C ALA A 198 10.74 -18.35 5.53
N GLY A 199 10.33 -19.60 5.80
CA GLY A 199 9.05 -19.89 6.45
C GLY A 199 7.84 -19.30 5.71
N ALA A 200 7.89 -19.28 4.38
CA ALA A 200 6.89 -18.58 3.57
C ALA A 200 5.53 -19.27 3.63
N THR A 201 4.48 -18.48 3.87
CA THR A 201 3.09 -18.92 3.93
C THR A 201 2.26 -18.17 2.90
N ALA A 202 1.54 -18.91 2.05
CA ALA A 202 0.56 -18.34 1.13
C ALA A 202 -0.68 -17.88 1.90
N MET A 203 -1.13 -16.66 1.59
CA MET A 203 -2.24 -15.99 2.26
C MET A 203 -3.36 -15.70 1.27
N ALA A 204 -4.59 -15.92 1.72
CA ALA A 204 -5.79 -15.53 0.99
C ALA A 204 -6.30 -14.16 1.47
N PHE A 205 -6.96 -13.43 0.58
CA PHE A 205 -7.70 -12.24 0.97
C PHE A 205 -8.97 -12.63 1.74
N ASN A 206 -9.25 -11.89 2.82
CA ASN A 206 -10.51 -12.01 3.54
C ASN A 206 -11.58 -11.21 2.79
N ILE A 207 -12.44 -11.90 2.04
CA ILE A 207 -13.55 -11.28 1.32
C ILE A 207 -14.81 -11.45 2.15
N GLN A 208 -15.39 -10.32 2.56
CA GLN A 208 -16.61 -10.27 3.35
C GLN A 208 -17.66 -9.44 2.63
N SER A 209 -18.90 -9.87 2.73
CA SER A 209 -20.04 -9.16 2.19
C SER A 209 -21.08 -8.99 3.30
N THR A 210 -21.41 -7.74 3.61
CA THR A 210 -22.30 -7.41 4.72
C THR A 210 -23.43 -6.53 4.19
N PRO A 211 -24.71 -6.97 4.31
CA PRO A 211 -25.83 -6.13 3.96
C PRO A 211 -25.91 -4.96 4.95
N LEU A 212 -26.26 -3.80 4.42
CA LEU A 212 -26.46 -2.58 5.18
C LEU A 212 -27.93 -2.20 5.05
N ASN A 213 -28.70 -2.41 6.12
CA ASN A 213 -30.14 -2.20 6.14
C ASN A 213 -30.47 -0.85 6.76
N ASN A 214 -31.59 -0.26 6.34
CA ASN A 214 -32.13 1.00 6.88
C ASN A 214 -31.18 2.20 6.78
N ILE A 215 -30.26 2.20 5.81
CA ILE A 215 -29.34 3.32 5.61
C ILE A 215 -29.91 4.34 4.64
N VAL A 216 -29.92 5.61 5.05
CA VAL A 216 -30.22 6.73 4.16
C VAL A 216 -28.99 7.03 3.30
N ILE A 217 -29.11 6.82 1.99
CA ILE A 217 -28.06 7.13 1.01
C ILE A 217 -28.18 8.60 0.59
N PRO A 218 -27.12 9.42 0.69
CA PRO A 218 -27.13 10.80 0.25
C PRO A 218 -27.41 10.91 -1.26
N ASP A 219 -28.12 11.97 -1.66
CA ASP A 219 -28.32 12.26 -3.08
C ASP A 219 -26.97 12.58 -3.74
N ALA A 220 -26.54 11.71 -4.66
CA ALA A 220 -25.31 11.87 -5.43
C ALA A 220 -25.51 12.71 -6.71
N THR A 221 -26.72 13.17 -7.01
CA THR A 221 -26.99 14.02 -8.20
C THR A 221 -26.13 15.28 -8.25
N PRO A 222 -25.90 16.02 -7.14
CA PRO A 222 -25.10 17.25 -7.14
C PRO A 222 -23.63 17.05 -7.53
N ILE A 223 -23.09 15.84 -7.43
CA ILE A 223 -21.68 15.56 -7.70
C ILE A 223 -21.40 15.04 -9.11
N ARG A 224 -22.45 14.71 -9.90
CA ARG A 224 -22.35 14.15 -11.26
C ARG A 224 -21.75 15.12 -12.28
N THR A 225 -21.90 16.42 -12.05
CA THR A 225 -21.35 17.45 -12.93
C THR A 225 -20.70 18.55 -12.08
N ILE A 226 -19.49 18.96 -12.48
CA ILE A 226 -18.88 20.16 -11.91
C ILE A 226 -19.55 21.36 -12.58
N GLY A 227 -20.45 22.01 -11.84
CA GLY A 227 -21.01 23.31 -12.24
C GLY A 227 -19.98 24.43 -12.12
N LYS A 228 -20.33 25.64 -12.59
CA LYS A 228 -19.46 26.83 -12.48
C LYS A 228 -19.06 27.19 -11.03
N ASN A 229 -19.83 26.72 -10.04
CA ASN A 229 -19.57 26.95 -8.62
C ASN A 229 -19.01 25.69 -7.95
N ASP A 230 -17.68 25.62 -7.94
CA ASP A 230 -16.89 24.52 -7.35
C ASP A 230 -17.16 24.33 -5.83
N LEU A 231 -17.55 25.39 -5.09
CA LEU A 231 -17.78 25.30 -3.64
C LEU A 231 -18.95 24.40 -3.27
N ARG A 232 -20.07 24.44 -4.01
CA ARG A 232 -21.23 23.57 -3.73
C ARG A 232 -20.89 22.12 -4.05
N TRP A 233 -20.19 21.90 -5.16
CA TRP A 233 -19.74 20.56 -5.54
C TRP A 233 -18.81 19.98 -4.47
N ARG A 234 -17.80 20.74 -4.03
CA ARG A 234 -16.86 20.33 -2.96
C ARG A 234 -17.56 19.97 -1.65
N ARG A 235 -18.54 20.77 -1.22
CA ARG A 235 -19.34 20.45 -0.02
C ARG A 235 -20.06 19.13 -0.18
N SER A 236 -20.76 18.95 -1.30
CA SER A 236 -21.51 17.71 -1.58
C SER A 236 -20.60 16.47 -1.65
N VAL A 237 -19.39 16.60 -2.21
CA VAL A 237 -18.39 15.52 -2.22
C VAL A 237 -17.84 15.26 -0.82
N SER A 238 -17.61 16.30 -0.01
CA SER A 238 -17.18 16.17 1.39
C SER A 238 -18.23 15.42 2.21
N ASP A 239 -19.49 15.81 2.10
CA ASP A 239 -20.61 15.19 2.82
C ASP A 239 -20.73 13.70 2.43
N LEU A 240 -20.58 13.37 1.14
CA LEU A 240 -20.57 11.98 0.69
C LEU A 240 -19.34 11.21 1.21
N TYR A 241 -18.16 11.82 1.22
CA TYR A 241 -16.94 11.20 1.76
C TYR A 241 -17.08 10.87 3.25
N GLU A 242 -17.62 11.81 4.03
CA GLU A 242 -17.93 11.59 5.45
C GLU A 242 -18.96 10.48 5.65
N TRP A 243 -20.04 10.48 4.84
CA TRP A 243 -21.06 9.44 4.89
C TRP A 243 -20.49 8.04 4.56
N ILE A 244 -19.63 7.91 3.54
CA ILE A 244 -18.95 6.64 3.21
C ILE A 244 -18.08 6.19 4.39
N GLY A 245 -17.39 7.12 5.06
CA GLY A 245 -16.63 6.83 6.27
C GLY A 245 -17.50 6.28 7.40
N LEU A 246 -18.65 6.89 7.65
CA LEU A 246 -19.62 6.40 8.65
C LEU A 246 -20.19 5.02 8.30
N ALA A 247 -20.49 4.79 7.01
CA ALA A 247 -21.02 3.52 6.52
C ALA A 247 -19.97 2.39 6.65
N SER A 248 -18.71 2.70 6.37
CA SER A 248 -17.57 1.77 6.55
C SER A 248 -17.38 1.31 7.99
N MET A 249 -17.75 2.15 8.96
CA MET A 249 -17.67 1.84 10.39
C MET A 249 -18.94 1.22 10.96
N GLN A 250 -20.01 1.06 10.17
CA GLN A 250 -21.34 0.64 10.65
C GLN A 250 -21.82 1.48 11.84
N SER A 251 -21.58 2.80 11.77
CA SER A 251 -21.90 3.73 12.85
C SER A 251 -23.42 3.89 13.03
N ASP A 252 -23.91 3.79 14.26
CA ASP A 252 -25.34 3.93 14.62
C ASP A 252 -25.95 5.30 14.28
N ARG A 253 -25.13 6.30 13.94
CA ARG A 253 -25.58 7.66 13.56
C ARG A 253 -26.21 7.75 12.16
N GLN A 254 -26.38 6.61 11.49
CA GLN A 254 -26.98 6.52 10.16
C GLN A 254 -28.48 6.18 10.17
N ASN A 255 -29.07 5.95 11.37
CA ASN A 255 -30.49 5.75 11.59
C ASN A 255 -31.23 7.07 11.90
#